data_AF-A0A3G2GB72-F1
#
_entry.id   AF-A0A3G2GB72-F1
#
_cell.length_a   1.000
_cell.length_b   1.000
_cell.length_c   1.000
_cell.angle_alpha   90.00
_cell.angle_beta   90.00
_cell.angle_gamma   90.00
#
_symmetry.space_group_name_H-M   'P 1'
#
loop_
_entity.id
_entity.type
_entity.pdbx_description
1 polymer ?
#
loop_
_entity_poly.entity_id
_entity_poly.type
_entity_poly.pdbx_seq_one_letter_code
_entity_poly.pdbx_strand_id
1 'polypeptide(L)'
;MLAKSQQIDWNRINSQTAVDMINLQNADQFLSASSISQVAQVGNSNTADLNINAKTNIVVQQFGDQNSIYFNNAFYSKEAKTAITTQGNNNIVDIAGSNSVSEGMHLNVKGENLTVFMRNY
;
A
#
# COMPACT_ATOMS: atom_id res chain seq x y z
N MET A 1 24.99 -15.93 19.05
CA MET A 1 24.50 -15.58 17.70
C MET A 1 24.86 -14.13 17.48
N LEU A 2 25.83 -13.82 16.61
CA LEU A 2 26.27 -12.44 16.35
C LEU A 2 25.38 -11.86 15.26
N ALA A 3 24.68 -10.76 15.53
CA ALA A 3 23.93 -10.02 14.52
C ALA A 3 24.91 -9.47 13.47
N LYS A 4 24.70 -9.80 12.19
CA LYS A 4 25.49 -9.23 11.10
C LYS A 4 25.01 -7.81 10.83
N SER A 5 25.89 -6.82 11.00
CA SER A 5 25.66 -5.46 10.53
C SER A 5 25.75 -5.43 9.00
N GLN A 6 24.73 -4.88 8.34
CA GLN A 6 24.80 -4.56 6.92
C GLN A 6 25.34 -3.13 6.80
N GLN A 7 26.51 -3.00 6.17
CA GLN A 7 27.09 -1.70 5.83
C GLN A 7 26.35 -1.15 4.60
N ILE A 8 25.52 -0.14 4.81
CA ILE A 8 24.82 0.56 3.73
C ILE A 8 25.68 1.77 3.32
N ASP A 9 26.05 1.81 2.05
CA ASP A 9 26.69 2.98 1.45
C ASP A 9 25.63 4.08 1.27
N TRP A 10 25.75 5.16 2.06
CA TRP A 10 24.81 6.29 2.05
C TRP A 10 24.68 6.95 0.68
N ASN A 11 25.70 6.84 -0.18
CA ASN A 11 25.66 7.40 -1.55
C ASN A 11 24.80 6.57 -2.50
N ARG A 12 24.41 5.35 -2.10
CA ARG A 12 23.54 4.46 -2.88
C ARG A 12 22.09 4.55 -2.44
N ILE A 13 21.77 5.35 -1.41
CA ILE A 13 20.40 5.55 -0.97
C ILE A 13 19.73 6.57 -1.89
N ASN A 14 18.88 6.04 -2.76
CA ASN A 14 17.87 6.79 -3.50
C ASN A 14 16.48 6.20 -3.22
N SER A 15 15.44 6.83 -3.76
CA SER A 15 14.06 6.41 -3.57
C SER A 15 13.80 4.94 -3.93
N GLN A 16 14.45 4.41 -4.97
CA GLN A 16 14.36 3.00 -5.35
C GLN A 16 14.94 2.09 -4.26
N THR A 17 16.16 2.36 -3.82
CA THR A 17 16.82 1.53 -2.79
C THR A 17 16.19 1.64 -1.40
N ALA A 18 15.55 2.78 -1.08
CA ALA A 18 14.80 2.95 0.15
C ALA A 18 13.53 2.09 0.14
N VAL A 19 12.83 2.05 -0.99
CA VAL A 19 11.67 1.17 -1.21
C VAL A 19 12.08 -0.30 -1.17
N ASP A 20 13.19 -0.66 -1.84
CA ASP A 20 13.71 -2.04 -1.82
C ASP A 20 14.04 -2.49 -0.39
N MET A 21 14.63 -1.61 0.44
CA MET A 21 14.93 -1.88 1.85
C MET A 21 13.67 -2.06 2.70
N ILE A 22 12.66 -1.21 2.49
CA ILE A 22 11.35 -1.33 3.15
C ILE A 22 10.68 -2.64 2.74
N ASN A 23 10.74 -3.02 1.46
CA ASN A 23 10.18 -4.28 0.96
C ASN A 23 10.90 -5.51 1.55
N LEU A 24 12.23 -5.46 1.65
CA LEU A 24 13.05 -6.49 2.30
C LEU A 24 12.73 -6.64 3.80
N GLN A 25 12.49 -5.54 4.51
CA GLN A 25 12.14 -5.58 5.94
C GLN A 25 10.70 -6.04 6.20
N ASN A 26 9.77 -5.72 5.29
CA ASN A 26 8.36 -6.14 5.40
C ASN A 26 8.12 -7.59 4.91
N ALA A 27 9.03 -8.15 4.12
CA ALA A 27 8.96 -9.53 3.66
C ALA A 27 8.92 -10.52 4.85
N ASP A 28 9.72 -10.32 5.89
CA ASP A 28 9.84 -11.30 6.98
C ASP A 28 8.66 -11.31 7.97
N GLN A 29 7.78 -10.29 7.99
CA GLN A 29 6.63 -10.26 8.92
C GLN A 29 5.28 -10.59 8.29
N PHE A 30 5.15 -10.59 6.95
CA PHE A 30 3.88 -10.84 6.25
C PHE A 30 3.84 -12.11 5.39
N LEU A 31 4.97 -12.76 5.11
CA LEU A 31 5.08 -13.82 4.09
C LEU A 31 4.78 -15.26 4.55
N SER A 32 4.45 -15.50 5.83
CA SER A 32 4.12 -16.86 6.26
C SER A 32 2.62 -17.16 6.05
N ALA A 33 2.29 -17.71 4.87
CA ALA A 33 1.09 -18.50 4.52
C ALA A 33 0.03 -17.94 3.53
N SER A 34 0.20 -16.75 2.91
CA SER A 34 -0.74 -16.32 1.85
C SER A 34 -0.10 -15.43 0.79
N SER A 35 -0.43 -15.65 -0.48
CA SER A 35 -0.02 -14.80 -1.60
C SER A 35 -0.54 -13.38 -1.39
N ILE A 36 0.37 -12.44 -1.13
CA ILE A 36 0.07 -11.01 -1.02
C ILE A 36 0.34 -10.37 -2.38
N SER A 37 -0.63 -9.64 -2.91
CA SER A 37 -0.42 -8.76 -4.07
C SER A 37 0.11 -7.42 -3.58
N GLN A 38 1.08 -6.83 -4.28
CA GLN A 38 1.64 -5.52 -3.93
C GLN A 38 1.62 -4.60 -5.14
N VAL A 39 1.22 -3.35 -4.91
CA VAL A 39 1.36 -2.24 -5.85
C VAL A 39 2.18 -1.17 -5.15
N ALA A 40 3.34 -0.81 -5.72
CA ALA A 40 4.20 0.24 -5.22
C ALA A 40 4.57 1.19 -6.37
N GLN A 41 4.30 2.48 -6.21
CA GLN A 41 4.65 3.52 -7.19
C GLN A 41 5.32 4.71 -6.49
N VAL A 42 6.37 5.24 -7.11
CA VAL A 42 7.12 6.40 -6.60
C VAL A 42 7.17 7.44 -7.71
N GLY A 43 6.84 8.68 -7.36
CA GLY A 43 6.76 9.80 -8.29
C GLY A 43 5.45 10.58 -8.09
N ASN A 44 5.31 11.62 -8.89
CA ASN A 44 4.14 12.49 -8.86
C ASN A 44 3.13 12.09 -9.94
N SER A 45 1.86 12.42 -9.72
CA SER A 45 0.79 12.19 -10.70
C SER A 45 0.62 10.71 -11.11
N ASN A 46 0.95 9.77 -10.22
CA ASN A 46 0.69 8.36 -10.43
C ASN A 46 -0.80 8.04 -10.27
N THR A 47 -1.25 7.00 -10.95
CA THR A 47 -2.61 6.47 -10.80
C THR A 47 -2.53 4.95 -10.60
N ALA A 48 -3.32 4.45 -9.66
CA ALA A 48 -3.52 3.02 -9.44
C ALA A 48 -5.01 2.72 -9.37
N ASP A 49 -5.50 1.95 -10.35
CA ASP A 49 -6.87 1.43 -10.39
C ASP A 49 -6.87 -0.07 -10.04
N LEU A 50 -7.45 -0.42 -8.90
CA LEU A 50 -7.46 -1.78 -8.37
C LEU A 50 -8.90 -2.30 -8.26
N ASN A 51 -9.20 -3.40 -8.95
CA ASN A 51 -10.49 -4.09 -8.86
C ASN A 51 -10.27 -5.52 -8.35
N ILE A 52 -10.75 -5.80 -7.13
CA ILE A 52 -10.61 -7.08 -6.44
C ILE A 52 -11.95 -7.80 -6.42
N ASN A 53 -11.99 -9.04 -6.92
CA ASN A 53 -13.19 -9.88 -7.03
C ASN A 53 -13.06 -11.27 -6.39
N ALA A 54 -11.92 -11.56 -5.77
CA ALA A 54 -11.63 -12.81 -5.09
C ALA A 54 -10.86 -12.52 -3.80
N LYS A 55 -10.64 -13.54 -2.97
CA LYS A 55 -9.88 -13.41 -1.73
C LYS A 55 -8.42 -13.02 -2.04
N THR A 56 -8.12 -11.74 -1.96
CA THR A 56 -6.79 -11.20 -2.23
C THR A 56 -6.37 -10.31 -1.07
N ASN A 57 -5.27 -10.68 -0.42
CA ASN A 57 -4.58 -9.75 0.48
C ASN A 57 -3.74 -8.82 -0.40
N ILE A 58 -3.87 -7.51 -0.17
CA ILE A 58 -3.23 -6.52 -1.03
C ILE A 58 -2.65 -5.34 -0.26
N VAL A 59 -1.46 -4.93 -0.68
CA VAL A 59 -0.77 -3.74 -0.17
C VAL A 59 -0.60 -2.76 -1.32
N VAL A 60 -1.05 -1.53 -1.14
CA VAL A 60 -0.93 -0.44 -2.11
C VAL A 60 -0.13 0.70 -1.48
N GLN A 61 0.93 1.13 -2.17
CA GLN A 61 1.84 2.17 -1.69
C GLN A 61 2.11 3.17 -2.81
N GLN A 62 1.82 4.45 -2.54
CA GLN A 62 2.18 5.55 -3.46
C GLN A 62 2.95 6.64 -2.71
N PHE A 63 4.09 7.04 -3.27
CA PHE A 63 4.97 8.07 -2.69
C PHE A 63 5.21 9.19 -3.71
N GLY A 64 4.84 10.41 -3.36
CA GLY A 64 4.91 11.61 -4.20
C GLY A 64 3.60 12.38 -4.21
N ASP A 65 3.57 13.49 -4.93
CA ASP A 65 2.46 14.45 -4.92
C ASP A 65 1.45 14.17 -6.05
N GLN A 66 0.20 14.57 -5.86
CA GLN A 66 -0.88 14.46 -6.85
C GLN A 66 -1.17 13.01 -7.29
N ASN A 67 -0.87 12.04 -6.44
CA ASN A 67 -1.11 10.63 -6.71
C ASN A 67 -2.58 10.25 -6.45
N SER A 68 -3.11 9.32 -7.23
CA SER A 68 -4.49 8.83 -7.11
C SER A 68 -4.55 7.31 -6.96
N ILE A 69 -5.30 6.85 -5.97
CA ILE A 69 -5.63 5.43 -5.73
C ILE A 69 -7.14 5.28 -5.85
N TYR A 70 -7.59 4.42 -6.75
CA TYR A 70 -8.97 3.96 -6.85
C TYR A 70 -9.00 2.47 -6.52
N PHE A 71 -9.54 2.13 -5.36
CA PHE A 71 -9.59 0.76 -4.85
C PHE A 71 -11.03 0.29 -4.76
N ASN A 72 -11.38 -0.74 -5.52
CA ASN A 72 -12.69 -1.37 -5.50
C ASN A 72 -12.57 -2.84 -5.09
N ASN A 73 -13.21 -3.21 -3.98
CA ASN A 73 -13.29 -4.60 -3.53
C ASN A 73 -14.74 -5.07 -3.45
N ALA A 74 -15.17 -5.83 -4.46
CA ALA A 74 -16.52 -6.40 -4.53
C ALA A 74 -16.63 -7.77 -3.83
N PHE A 75 -15.54 -8.33 -3.29
CA PHE A 75 -15.56 -9.62 -2.62
C PHE A 75 -16.24 -9.51 -1.25
N TYR A 76 -17.22 -10.39 -0.97
CA TYR A 76 -18.06 -10.31 0.24
C TYR A 76 -18.03 -11.59 1.11
N SER A 77 -17.44 -12.68 0.61
CA SER A 77 -17.57 -13.99 1.27
C SER A 77 -16.59 -14.21 2.43
N LYS A 78 -15.45 -13.51 2.43
CA LYS A 78 -14.44 -13.52 3.50
C LYS A 78 -13.68 -12.19 3.55
N GLU A 79 -13.17 -11.86 4.74
CA GLU A 79 -12.27 -10.74 4.98
C GLU A 79 -11.05 -10.79 4.02
N ALA A 80 -10.74 -9.65 3.42
CA ALA A 80 -9.56 -9.44 2.59
C ALA A 80 -8.65 -8.40 3.27
N LYS A 81 -7.42 -8.80 3.63
CA LYS A 81 -6.50 -7.90 4.32
C LYS A 81 -5.96 -6.87 3.34
N THR A 82 -6.35 -5.62 3.53
CA THR A 82 -5.97 -4.51 2.65
C THR A 82 -5.16 -3.49 3.44
N ALA A 83 -4.00 -3.10 2.91
CA ALA A 83 -3.23 -1.99 3.42
C ALA A 83 -2.99 -0.95 2.32
N ILE A 84 -3.40 0.29 2.54
CA ILE A 84 -3.17 1.40 1.62
C ILE A 84 -2.32 2.45 2.35
N THR A 85 -1.18 2.80 1.75
CA THR A 85 -0.29 3.87 2.23
C THR A 85 -0.07 4.88 1.12
N THR A 86 -0.33 6.15 1.41
CA THR A 86 0.06 7.24 0.51
C THR A 86 0.79 8.33 1.28
N GLN A 87 1.86 8.85 0.68
CA GLN A 87 2.63 9.95 1.25
C GLN A 87 2.97 10.99 0.19
N GLY A 88 2.69 12.26 0.48
CA GLY A 88 2.84 13.40 -0.41
C GLY A 88 1.62 14.31 -0.36
N ASN A 89 1.66 15.43 -1.07
CA ASN A 89 0.62 16.45 -1.05
C ASN A 89 -0.37 16.27 -2.19
N ASN A 90 -1.62 16.71 -1.99
CA ASN A 90 -2.69 16.64 -3.00
C ASN A 90 -3.01 15.21 -3.47
N ASN A 91 -2.78 14.19 -2.65
CA ASN A 91 -3.09 12.81 -2.99
C ASN A 91 -4.57 12.49 -2.76
N ILE A 92 -5.10 11.60 -3.59
CA ILE A 92 -6.49 11.13 -3.56
C ILE A 92 -6.51 9.63 -3.33
N VAL A 93 -7.34 9.19 -2.39
CA VAL A 93 -7.63 7.78 -2.14
C VAL A 93 -9.15 7.60 -2.16
N ASP A 94 -9.68 6.91 -3.16
CA ASP A 94 -11.08 6.49 -3.27
C ASP A 94 -11.18 4.98 -3.07
N ILE A 95 -11.94 4.58 -2.06
CA ILE A 95 -12.16 3.19 -1.67
C ILE A 95 -13.66 2.89 -1.80
N ALA A 96 -13.99 1.89 -2.59
CA ALA A 96 -15.33 1.34 -2.70
C ALA A 96 -15.30 -0.17 -2.43
N GLY A 97 -16.36 -0.72 -1.84
CA GLY A 97 -16.46 -2.16 -1.75
C GLY A 97 -17.68 -2.67 -1.00
N SER A 98 -17.70 -4.00 -0.82
CA SER A 98 -18.68 -4.68 0.03
C SER A 98 -18.55 -4.20 1.49
N ASN A 99 -19.57 -4.43 2.31
CA ASN A 99 -19.51 -4.11 3.75
C ASN A 99 -18.26 -4.63 4.48
N SER A 100 -17.63 -5.71 3.99
CA SER A 100 -16.39 -6.26 4.55
C SER A 100 -15.11 -5.53 4.12
N VAL A 101 -15.17 -4.56 3.19
CA VAL A 101 -13.98 -3.89 2.65
C VAL A 101 -13.19 -3.13 3.71
N SER A 102 -13.87 -2.61 4.74
CA SER A 102 -13.24 -1.92 5.85
C SER A 102 -12.79 -2.86 6.99
N GLU A 103 -13.19 -4.14 6.98
CA GLU A 103 -12.78 -5.08 8.01
C GLU A 103 -11.28 -5.37 7.89
N GLY A 104 -10.52 -5.09 8.95
CA GLY A 104 -9.08 -5.32 8.98
C GLY A 104 -8.28 -4.44 8.01
N MET A 105 -8.87 -3.39 7.45
CA MET A 105 -8.16 -2.46 6.56
C MET A 105 -7.20 -1.57 7.35
N HIS A 106 -6.00 -1.40 6.82
CA HIS A 106 -5.02 -0.43 7.29
C HIS A 106 -4.88 0.70 6.28
N LEU A 107 -5.28 1.92 6.67
CA LEU A 107 -5.13 3.11 5.82
C LEU A 107 -4.18 4.11 6.49
N ASN A 108 -3.12 4.49 5.78
CA ASN A 108 -2.17 5.51 6.21
C ASN A 108 -2.00 6.56 5.11
N VAL A 109 -2.34 7.81 5.41
CA VAL A 109 -2.32 8.92 4.45
C VAL A 109 -1.58 10.08 5.10
N LYS A 110 -0.45 10.49 4.52
CA LYS A 110 0.43 11.51 5.10
C LYS A 110 0.78 12.61 4.11
N GLY A 111 0.56 13.86 4.50
CA GLY A 111 0.84 15.04 3.68
C GLY A 111 -0.20 16.13 3.90
N GLU A 112 -0.23 17.10 2.99
CA GLU A 112 -1.18 18.22 3.00
C GLU A 112 -2.19 18.10 1.85
N ASN A 113 -3.38 18.68 2.03
CA ASN A 113 -4.45 18.75 1.01
C ASN A 113 -4.88 17.37 0.46
N LEU A 114 -5.03 16.41 1.36
CA LEU A 114 -5.37 15.03 1.02
C LEU A 114 -6.88 14.85 0.88
N THR A 115 -7.30 13.98 -0.04
CA THR A 115 -8.69 13.50 -0.10
C THR A 115 -8.73 12.00 0.15
N VAL A 116 -9.53 11.59 1.13
CA VAL A 116 -9.87 10.18 1.37
C VAL A 116 -11.37 10.06 1.28
N PHE A 117 -11.85 9.20 0.40
CA PHE A 117 -13.25 8.90 0.23
C PHE A 117 -13.46 7.39 0.32
N MET A 118 -14.33 6.94 1.23
CA MET A 118 -14.60 5.51 1.44
C MET A 118 -16.10 5.25 1.42
N ARG A 119 -16.51 4.23 0.66
CA ARG A 119 -17.91 3.81 0.50
C ARG A 119 -18.04 2.31 0.68
N ASN A 120 -18.91 1.91 1.59
CA ASN A 120 -19.27 0.52 1.83
C ASN A 120 -20.71 0.30 1.35
N TYR A 121 -20.94 -0.80 0.65
CA TYR A 121 -22.23 -1.22 0.12
C TYR A 121 -22.64 -2.59 0.68
#